data_AF-A0A529LH00-F1
#
_entry.id   AF-A0A529LH00-F1
#
_cell.length_a   1.000
_cell.length_b   1.000
_cell.length_c   1.000
_cell.angle_alpha   90.00
_cell.angle_beta   90.00
_cell.angle_gamma   90.00
#
_symmetry.space_group_name_H-M   'P 1'
#
loop_
_entity.id
_entity.type
_entity.pdbx_description
1 polymer ?
#
loop_
_entity_poly.entity_id
_entity_poly.type
_entity_poly.pdbx_seq_one_letter_code
_entity_poly.pdbx_strand_id
1 'polypeptide(L)'
;MAMDARDSTGTAGQMPVVVARSHDRSAVSRLRAALRLSALSVLILATLFAGGFGWFANKVSHLTTPANPAKADAIIVLTGGQSRLDAAMDLLASGKGERLLISGVHPSA
;
A
#
# COMPACT_ATOMS: atom_id res chain seq x y z
N MET A 1 -27.73 -29.24 -88.44
CA MET A 1 -26.75 -30.31 -88.23
C MET A 1 -26.15 -30.12 -86.85
N ALA A 2 -26.55 -31.01 -85.92
CA ALA A 2 -26.06 -31.33 -84.55
C ALA A 2 -25.58 -30.16 -83.64
N MET A 3 -26.27 -29.88 -82.52
CA MET A 3 -25.97 -30.40 -81.15
C MET A 3 -24.49 -30.19 -80.78
N ASP A 4 -24.18 -29.39 -79.77
CA ASP A 4 -24.23 -29.92 -78.42
C ASP A 4 -24.68 -28.91 -77.36
N ALA A 5 -25.52 -29.40 -76.46
CA ALA A 5 -26.14 -28.69 -75.36
C ALA A 5 -25.84 -29.46 -74.08
N ARG A 6 -24.59 -29.43 -73.61
CA ARG A 6 -24.16 -29.85 -72.28
C ARG A 6 -22.86 -29.13 -71.89
N ASP A 7 -22.98 -28.07 -71.10
CA ASP A 7 -22.39 -28.08 -69.77
C ASP A 7 -22.91 -26.90 -68.97
N SER A 8 -24.03 -27.22 -68.33
CA SER A 8 -24.69 -26.56 -67.24
C SER A 8 -23.74 -26.22 -66.09
N THR A 9 -24.05 -25.09 -65.45
CA THR A 9 -23.98 -24.90 -63.99
C THR A 9 -22.62 -24.98 -63.30
N GLY A 10 -22.12 -23.80 -62.94
CA GLY A 10 -21.14 -23.60 -61.87
C GLY A 10 -20.99 -22.10 -61.63
N THR A 11 -22.00 -21.45 -61.05
CA THR A 11 -22.06 -21.20 -59.61
C THR A 11 -20.83 -20.47 -59.11
N ALA A 12 -21.05 -19.17 -58.88
CA ALA A 12 -20.60 -18.38 -57.74
C ALA A 12 -19.16 -18.55 -57.25
N GLY A 13 -18.46 -17.41 -57.22
CA GLY A 13 -17.65 -17.10 -56.05
C GLY A 13 -16.16 -17.31 -56.23
N GLN A 14 -15.50 -16.35 -56.86
CA GLN A 14 -14.20 -15.92 -56.35
C GLN A 14 -14.33 -14.45 -55.95
N MET A 15 -14.96 -14.26 -54.79
CA MET A 15 -14.64 -13.07 -54.01
C MET A 15 -13.19 -13.24 -53.53
N PRO A 16 -12.35 -12.21 -53.62
CA PRO A 16 -11.11 -12.23 -52.88
C PRO A 16 -11.53 -12.37 -51.42
N VAL A 17 -11.18 -13.49 -50.79
CA VAL A 17 -11.26 -13.62 -49.34
C VAL A 17 -10.26 -12.60 -48.82
N VAL A 18 -10.75 -11.37 -48.60
CA VAL A 18 -10.08 -10.35 -47.83
C VAL A 18 -10.00 -10.94 -46.43
N VAL A 19 -8.91 -11.64 -46.17
CA VAL A 19 -8.52 -12.06 -44.83
C VAL A 19 -8.29 -10.76 -44.07
N ALA A 20 -9.36 -10.25 -43.46
CA ALA A 20 -9.31 -9.14 -42.54
C ALA A 20 -8.37 -9.55 -41.41
N ARG A 21 -7.14 -9.02 -41.41
CA ARG A 21 -6.19 -9.20 -40.31
C ARG A 21 -6.81 -8.57 -39.07
N SER A 22 -7.41 -9.40 -38.23
CA SER A 22 -7.95 -9.03 -36.93
C SER A 22 -6.82 -8.85 -35.92
N HIS A 23 -5.98 -7.84 -36.10
CA HIS A 23 -4.81 -7.63 -35.23
C HIS A 23 -4.94 -6.54 -34.16
N ASP A 24 -6.07 -5.85 -34.02
CA ASP A 24 -6.18 -4.73 -33.05
C ASP A 24 -7.00 -4.99 -31.78
N ARG A 25 -7.67 -6.14 -31.64
CA ARG A 25 -8.47 -6.42 -30.43
C ARG A 25 -7.64 -6.87 -29.22
N SER A 26 -6.43 -7.37 -29.44
CA SER A 26 -5.59 -7.97 -28.38
C SER A 26 -4.88 -6.92 -27.51
N ALA A 27 -4.48 -5.79 -28.09
CA ALA A 27 -3.76 -4.73 -27.37
C ALA A 27 -4.63 -4.08 -26.29
N VAL A 28 -5.89 -3.75 -26.61
CA VAL A 28 -6.84 -3.15 -25.66
C VAL A 28 -7.21 -4.13 -24.53
N SER A 29 -7.32 -5.42 -24.85
CA SER A 29 -7.57 -6.48 -23.85
C SER A 29 -6.39 -6.63 -22.89
N ARG A 30 -5.15 -6.61 -23.40
CA ARG A 30 -3.92 -6.66 -22.59
C ARG A 30 -3.74 -5.43 -21.71
N LEU A 31 -4.03 -4.23 -22.21
CA LEU A 31 -4.00 -3.00 -21.42
C LEU A 31 -5.03 -3.03 -20.29
N ARG A 32 -6.27 -3.45 -20.58
CA ARG A 32 -7.31 -3.62 -19.55
C ARG A 32 -6.94 -4.68 -18.51
N ALA A 33 -6.33 -5.78 -18.93
CA ALA A 33 -5.84 -6.81 -18.02
C ALA A 33 -4.68 -6.29 -17.15
N ALA A 34 -3.74 -5.53 -17.72
CA ALA A 34 -2.64 -4.90 -16.99
C ALA A 34 -3.14 -3.85 -15.98
N LEU A 35 -4.10 -3.00 -16.38
CA LEU A 35 -4.74 -2.03 -15.48
C LEU A 35 -5.49 -2.72 -14.35
N ARG A 36 -6.21 -3.82 -14.62
CA ARG A 36 -6.88 -4.62 -13.58
C ARG A 36 -5.88 -5.25 -12.64
N LEU A 37 -4.80 -5.83 -13.15
CA LEU A 37 -3.76 -6.44 -12.32
C LEU A 37 -3.06 -5.39 -11.45
N SER A 38 -2.75 -4.23 -12.02
CA SER A 38 -2.19 -3.08 -11.28
C SER A 38 -3.13 -2.59 -10.18
N ALA A 39 -4.42 -2.44 -10.49
CA ALA A 39 -5.43 -2.05 -9.50
C ALA A 39 -5.54 -3.09 -8.36
N LEU A 40 -5.51 -4.38 -8.68
CA LEU A 40 -5.49 -5.45 -7.68
C LEU A 40 -4.21 -5.40 -6.84
N SER A 41 -3.04 -5.18 -7.44
CA SER A 41 -1.78 -5.03 -6.71
C SER A 41 -1.81 -3.85 -5.74
N VAL A 42 -2.32 -2.69 -6.17
CA VAL A 42 -2.48 -1.51 -5.31
C VAL A 42 -3.45 -1.81 -4.17
N LEU A 43 -4.57 -2.48 -4.44
CA LEU A 43 -5.54 -2.85 -3.42
C LEU A 43 -4.95 -3.82 -2.39
N ILE A 44 -4.18 -4.81 -2.84
CA ILE A 44 -3.46 -5.74 -1.94
C ILE A 44 -2.48 -4.96 -1.06
N LEU A 45 -1.68 -4.07 -1.66
CA LEU A 45 -0.70 -3.28 -0.92
C LEU A 45 -1.36 -2.35 0.10
N ALA A 46 -2.44 -1.69 -0.28
CA ALA A 46 -3.23 -0.83 0.61
C ALA A 46 -3.83 -1.63 1.77
N THR A 47 -4.32 -2.84 1.50
CA THR A 47 -4.88 -3.74 2.53
C THR A 47 -3.80 -4.22 3.50
N LEU A 48 -2.63 -4.62 2.98
CA LEU A 48 -1.49 -5.01 3.81
C LEU A 48 -0.98 -3.83 4.66
N PHE A 49 -0.91 -2.64 4.09
CA PHE A 49 -0.52 -1.43 4.80
C PHE A 49 -1.53 -1.08 5.90
N ALA A 50 -2.83 -1.04 5.59
CA ALA A 50 -3.87 -0.73 6.55
C ALA A 50 -3.95 -1.78 7.67
N GLY A 51 -3.85 -3.07 7.33
CA GLY A 51 -3.81 -4.16 8.31
C GLY A 51 -2.57 -4.09 9.20
N GLY A 52 -1.38 -3.89 8.61
CA GLY A 52 -0.13 -3.74 9.34
C GLY A 52 -0.11 -2.49 10.24
N PHE A 53 -0.61 -1.36 9.73
CA PHE A 53 -0.77 -0.13 10.50
C PHE A 53 -1.78 -0.29 11.64
N GLY A 54 -2.92 -0.93 11.39
CA GLY A 54 -3.91 -1.23 12.42
C GLY A 54 -3.35 -2.12 13.54
N TRP A 55 -2.59 -3.16 13.16
CA TRP A 55 -1.89 -4.00 14.13
C TRP A 55 -0.84 -3.22 14.92
N PHE A 56 -0.04 -2.37 14.26
CA PHE A 56 0.95 -1.51 14.90
C PHE A 56 0.29 -0.52 15.88
N ALA A 57 -0.76 0.18 15.45
CA ALA A 57 -1.47 1.15 16.28
C ALA A 57 -2.05 0.47 17.53
N ASN A 58 -2.66 -0.71 17.36
CA ASN A 58 -3.15 -1.51 18.47
C ASN A 58 -2.01 -1.99 19.39
N LYS A 59 -0.88 -2.41 18.82
CA LYS A 59 0.28 -2.84 19.63
C LYS A 59 0.81 -1.69 20.48
N VAL A 60 1.00 -0.52 19.87
CA VAL A 60 1.50 0.69 20.55
C VAL A 60 0.53 1.20 21.61
N SER A 61 -0.78 1.17 21.34
CA SER A 61 -1.79 1.61 22.32
C SER A 61 -1.85 0.71 23.56
N HIS A 62 -1.42 -0.54 23.45
CA HIS A 62 -1.34 -1.49 24.56
C HIS A 62 0.04 -1.51 25.25
N LEU A 63 1.03 -0.76 24.76
CA LEU A 63 2.29 -0.61 25.47
C LEU A 63 2.03 0.22 26.73
N THR A 64 2.21 -0.41 27.89
CA THR A 64 2.15 0.26 29.19
C THR A 64 3.55 0.53 29.71
N THR A 65 3.69 1.61 30.46
CA THR A 65 4.93 1.90 31.19
C THR A 65 5.16 0.82 32.24
N PRO A 66 6.40 0.34 32.42
CA PRO A 66 6.72 -0.57 33.52
C PRO A 66 6.30 0.02 34.87
N ALA A 67 5.56 -0.76 35.68
CA ALA A 67 5.02 -0.29 36.95
C ALA A 67 6.10 0.14 37.96
N ASN A 68 7.31 -0.42 37.85
CA ASN A 68 8.40 -0.12 38.76
C ASN A 68 9.73 -0.04 38.00
N PRO A 69 10.08 1.13 37.43
CA PRO A 69 11.38 1.31 36.80
C PRO A 69 12.50 1.19 37.85
N ALA A 70 13.64 0.63 37.42
CA ALA A 70 14.85 0.60 38.20
C ALA A 70 15.35 2.03 38.48
N LYS A 71 16.08 2.22 39.59
CA LYS A 71 16.72 3.49 39.88
C LYS A 71 17.78 3.78 38.80
N ALA A 72 17.82 5.00 38.31
CA ALA A 72 18.83 5.51 37.39
C ALA A 72 19.59 6.70 38.01
N ASP A 73 20.73 7.05 37.44
CA ASP A 73 21.50 8.23 37.88
C ASP A 73 20.79 9.54 37.49
N ALA A 74 20.05 9.54 36.37
CA ALA A 74 19.35 10.71 35.88
C ALA A 74 18.08 10.34 35.10
N ILE A 75 17.09 11.23 35.13
CA ILE A 75 15.90 11.19 34.28
C ILE A 75 16.08 12.23 33.18
N ILE A 76 15.91 11.85 31.91
CA ILE A 76 16.02 12.78 30.77
C ILE A 76 14.65 12.95 30.12
N VAL A 77 14.15 14.18 30.10
CA VAL A 77 12.87 14.53 29.47
C VAL A 77 13.12 15.26 28.17
N LEU A 78 12.59 14.71 27.08
CA LEU A 78 12.51 15.43 25.81
C LEU A 78 11.23 16.29 25.79
N THR A 79 11.42 17.61 25.76
CA THR A 79 10.36 18.61 25.61
C THR A 79 9.74 18.57 24.20
N GLY A 80 8.53 19.12 24.05
CA GLY A 80 7.79 19.13 22.79
C GLY A 80 6.56 18.21 22.74
N GLY A 81 6.24 17.50 23.82
CA GLY A 81 4.99 16.72 23.97
C GLY A 81 4.27 17.04 25.29
N GLN A 82 2.97 16.77 25.33
CA GLN A 82 2.12 16.98 26.52
C GLN A 82 2.47 15.97 27.62
N SER A 83 2.36 16.38 28.89
CA SER A 83 2.47 15.55 30.11
C SER A 83 3.79 14.77 30.36
N ARG A 84 4.82 14.95 29.53
CA ARG A 84 6.12 14.28 29.72
C ARG A 84 6.91 14.81 30.91
N LEU A 85 6.72 16.09 31.21
CA LEU A 85 7.39 16.73 32.34
C LEU A 85 6.79 16.26 33.67
N ASP A 86 5.47 16.23 33.77
CA ASP A 86 4.76 15.79 35.00
C ASP A 86 5.17 14.38 35.40
N ALA A 87 5.14 13.43 34.44
CA ALA A 87 5.55 12.05 34.69
C ALA A 87 7.02 11.94 35.16
N ALA A 88 7.90 12.82 34.69
CA ALA A 88 9.30 12.81 35.09
C ALA A 88 9.51 13.44 36.48
N MET A 89 8.71 14.44 36.83
CA MET A 89 8.67 15.00 38.18
C MET A 89 8.21 13.94 39.19
N ASP A 90 7.20 13.13 38.84
CA ASP A 90 6.74 12.01 39.67
C ASP A 90 7.83 10.94 39.84
N LEU A 91 8.58 10.63 38.78
CA LEU A 91 9.72 9.70 38.85
C LEU A 91 10.85 10.25 39.73
N LEU A 92 11.13 11.55 39.66
CA LEU A 92 12.13 12.19 40.51
C LEU A 92 11.69 12.17 41.98
N ALA A 93 10.43 12.53 42.26
CA ALA A 93 9.86 12.53 43.61
C ALA A 93 9.81 11.13 44.23
N SER A 94 9.59 10.09 43.41
CA SER A 94 9.64 8.69 43.84
C SER A 94 11.06 8.11 43.93
N GLY A 95 12.10 8.93 43.79
CA GLY A 95 13.50 8.54 43.97
C GLY A 95 14.05 7.65 42.85
N LYS A 96 13.42 7.65 41.67
CA LYS A 96 13.85 6.85 40.51
C LYS A 96 15.01 7.46 39.73
N GLY A 97 15.36 8.70 40.02
CA GLY A 97 16.53 9.39 39.50
C GLY A 97 17.16 10.29 40.56
N GLU A 98 18.46 10.57 40.45
CA GLU A 98 19.13 11.53 41.34
C GLU A 98 19.01 12.98 40.86
N ARG A 99 18.74 13.16 39.57
CA ARG A 99 18.58 14.47 38.91
C ARG A 99 17.67 14.36 37.68
N LEU A 100 17.02 15.47 37.33
CA LEU A 100 16.19 15.60 36.15
C LEU A 100 16.86 16.54 35.13
N LEU A 101 17.04 16.06 33.91
CA LEU A 101 17.63 16.79 32.78
C LEU A 101 16.56 17.03 31.72
N ILE A 102 16.35 18.29 31.35
CA ILE A 102 15.35 18.69 30.37
C ILE A 102 16.06 18.99 29.04
N SER A 103 15.73 18.23 28.00
CA SER A 103 16.27 18.34 26.64
C SER A 103 15.22 18.92 25.70
N GLY A 104 15.63 19.78 24.77
CA GLY A 104 14.75 20.41 23.78
C GLY A 104 15.53 21.03 22.64
N VAL A 105 14.88 21.17 21.49
CA VAL A 105 15.38 21.95 20.36
C VAL A 105 14.68 23.31 20.34
N HIS A 106 15.38 24.36 19.93
CA HIS A 106 14.76 25.67 19.71
C HIS A 106 13.69 25.54 18.59
N PRO A 107 12.43 25.94 18.80
CA PRO A 107 11.35 25.78 17.82
C PRO A 107 11.44 26.72 16.60
N SER A 108 12.57 27.43 16.43
CA SER A 108 12.77 28.49 15.43
C SER A 108 13.76 28.12 14.32
N ALA A 109 14.03 26.82 14.10
CA ALA A 109 14.90 26.36 13.01
C ALA A 109 14.10 26.00 11.74
#